data_AF-A0A6B3M900-F1
#
_entry.id   AF-A0A6B3M900-F1
#
_cell.length_a   1.000
_cell.length_b   1.000
_cell.length_c   1.000
_cell.angle_alpha   90.00
_cell.angle_beta   90.00
_cell.angle_gamma   90.00
#
_symmetry.space_group_name_H-M   'P 1'
#
loop_
_entity.id
_entity.type
_entity.pdbx_description
1 polymer ?
#
loop_
_entity_poly.entity_id
_entity_poly.type
_entity_poly.pdbx_seq_one_letter_code
_entity_poly.pdbx_strand_id
1 'polypeptide(L)'
;MNDIIYPTLDLFLYDLREGLGENVGEIADNQEGFARKLPERVRSRIKQQDVEVEAEYVELLGYRGRDKFDSNSQKYALKGFYYPVRIGDSYGLLLDCSVSQSISTSVILIKLKLED
;
A
#
# COMPACT_ATOMS: atom_id res chain seq x y z
N MET A 1 20.70 -28.40 1.62
CA MET A 1 20.51 -27.34 0.61
C MET A 1 19.48 -26.39 1.20
N ASN A 2 19.84 -25.15 1.50
CA ASN A 2 18.89 -24.14 2.00
C ASN A 2 18.66 -23.13 0.88
N ASP A 3 17.69 -23.41 0.03
CA ASP A 3 17.29 -22.48 -1.02
C ASP A 3 16.51 -21.34 -0.37
N ILE A 4 17.07 -20.13 -0.43
CA ILE A 4 16.39 -18.93 0.06
C ILE A 4 15.33 -18.54 -0.98
N ILE A 5 14.06 -18.71 -0.61
CA ILE A 5 12.93 -18.26 -1.42
C ILE A 5 12.71 -16.77 -1.16
N TYR A 6 12.73 -15.97 -2.21
CA TYR A 6 12.34 -14.56 -2.16
C TYR A 6 10.87 -14.44 -2.58
N PRO A 7 9.95 -14.19 -1.64
CA PRO A 7 8.53 -14.12 -1.97
C PRO A 7 8.24 -12.88 -2.81
N THR A 8 7.27 -13.04 -3.71
CA THR A 8 6.56 -11.94 -4.34
C THR A 8 5.19 -11.85 -3.69
N LEU A 9 4.75 -10.63 -3.37
CA LEU A 9 3.45 -10.33 -2.84
C LEU A 9 2.67 -9.55 -3.88
N ASP A 10 1.54 -10.11 -4.32
CA ASP A 10 0.54 -9.44 -5.13
C ASP A 10 -0.76 -9.46 -4.32
N LEU A 11 -1.12 -8.30 -3.77
CA LEU A 11 -2.24 -8.17 -2.85
C LEU A 11 -3.21 -7.12 -3.35
N PHE A 12 -4.49 -7.45 -3.31
CA PHE A 12 -5.57 -6.48 -3.42
C PHE A 12 -6.25 -6.34 -2.06
N LEU A 13 -6.13 -5.16 -1.46
CA LEU A 13 -6.75 -4.79 -0.20
C LEU A 13 -7.94 -3.88 -0.48
N TYR A 14 -8.98 -3.97 0.33
CA TYR A 14 -10.13 -3.08 0.24
C TYR A 14 -10.55 -2.61 1.63
N ASP A 15 -11.04 -1.38 1.70
CA ASP A 15 -11.63 -0.77 2.89
C ASP A 15 -12.91 -0.04 2.49
N LEU A 16 -13.87 0.08 3.41
CA LEU A 16 -14.97 1.02 3.22
C LEU A 16 -14.42 2.44 3.31
N ARG A 17 -14.85 3.31 2.38
CA ARG A 17 -14.69 4.75 2.50
C ARG A 17 -15.87 5.33 3.25
N GLU A 18 -17.06 4.89 2.88
CA GLU A 18 -18.34 5.36 3.43
C GLU A 18 -19.29 4.17 3.56
N GLY A 19 -19.54 3.77 4.79
CA GLY A 19 -20.47 2.70 5.14
C GLY A 19 -21.90 3.21 5.29
N LEU A 20 -22.86 2.31 5.06
CA LEU A 20 -24.28 2.63 5.24
C LEU A 20 -24.59 2.95 6.71
N GLY A 21 -25.07 4.16 6.97
CA GLY A 21 -25.44 4.62 8.31
C GLY A 21 -24.29 5.19 9.13
N GLU A 22 -23.09 5.32 8.55
CA GLU A 22 -21.97 6.00 9.20
C GLU A 22 -22.20 7.50 9.30
N ASN A 23 -21.71 8.09 10.39
CA ASN A 23 -21.67 9.54 10.55
C ASN A 23 -20.36 10.12 9.99
N VAL A 24 -20.30 11.46 9.91
CA VAL A 24 -19.14 12.18 9.35
C VAL A 24 -17.82 11.84 10.04
N GLY A 25 -17.83 11.57 11.34
CA GLY A 25 -16.64 11.16 12.09
C GLY A 25 -16.16 9.76 11.71
N GLU A 26 -17.08 8.80 11.58
CA GLU A 26 -16.78 7.43 11.17
C GLU A 26 -16.23 7.38 9.74
N ILE A 27 -16.83 8.16 8.83
CA ILE A 27 -16.34 8.34 7.46
C ILE A 27 -14.92 8.91 7.49
N ALA A 28 -14.66 9.96 8.28
CA ALA A 28 -13.33 10.54 8.40
C ALA A 28 -12.29 9.54 8.95
N ASP A 29 -12.68 8.70 9.92
CA ASP A 29 -11.83 7.65 10.47
C ASP A 29 -11.49 6.58 9.43
N ASN A 30 -12.45 6.19 8.60
CA ASN A 30 -12.25 5.26 7.49
C ASN A 30 -11.26 5.82 6.45
N GLN A 31 -11.48 7.06 6.02
CA GLN A 31 -10.58 7.77 5.10
C GLN A 31 -9.16 7.87 5.64
N GLU A 32 -9.01 8.21 6.92
CA GLU A 32 -7.70 8.29 7.56
C GLU A 32 -7.07 6.89 7.73
N GLY A 33 -7.85 5.89 8.12
CA GLY A 33 -7.44 4.50 8.25
C GLY A 33 -6.83 3.95 6.96
N PHE A 34 -7.50 4.17 5.83
CA PHE A 34 -6.97 3.81 4.51
C PHE A 34 -5.67 4.56 4.20
N ALA A 35 -5.64 5.88 4.37
CA ALA A 35 -4.45 6.69 4.09
C ALA A 35 -3.22 6.28 4.93
N ARG A 36 -3.43 5.80 6.17
CA ARG A 36 -2.34 5.33 7.04
C ARG A 36 -1.63 4.08 6.52
N LYS A 37 -2.30 3.25 5.69
CA LYS A 37 -1.68 2.06 5.05
C LYS A 37 -0.64 2.43 3.99
N LEU A 38 -0.69 3.67 3.49
CA LEU A 38 0.18 4.17 2.44
C LEU A 38 1.35 5.00 3.01
N PRO A 39 2.47 5.09 2.26
CA PRO A 39 3.62 5.91 2.66
C PRO A 39 3.24 7.37 2.92
N GLU A 40 3.81 7.98 3.95
CA GLU A 40 3.46 9.34 4.38
C GLU A 40 3.53 10.37 3.24
N ARG A 41 4.57 10.26 2.39
CA ARG A 41 4.80 11.17 1.25
C ARG A 41 3.66 11.22 0.22
N VAL A 42 2.79 10.22 0.17
CA VAL A 42 1.66 10.20 -0.77
C VAL A 42 0.32 10.54 -0.13
N ARG A 43 0.23 10.58 1.22
CA ARG A 43 -1.03 10.78 1.94
C ARG A 43 -1.71 12.11 1.60
N SER A 44 -0.93 13.18 1.47
CA SER A 44 -1.46 14.50 1.08
C SER A 44 -2.08 14.49 -0.31
N ARG A 45 -1.47 13.77 -1.27
CA ARG A 45 -1.96 13.66 -2.65
C ARG A 45 -3.28 12.88 -2.69
N ILE A 46 -3.39 11.81 -1.92
CA ILE A 46 -4.63 11.04 -1.78
C ILE A 46 -5.76 11.93 -1.27
N LYS A 47 -5.53 12.69 -0.19
CA LYS A 47 -6.54 13.60 0.36
C LYS A 47 -6.96 14.69 -0.62
N GLN A 48 -6.04 15.18 -1.46
CA GLN A 48 -6.36 16.19 -2.47
C GLN A 48 -7.17 15.61 -3.63
N GLN A 49 -6.92 14.35 -3.98
CA GLN A 49 -7.54 13.69 -5.14
C GLN A 49 -8.87 13.03 -4.79
N ASP A 50 -9.06 12.61 -3.54
CA ASP A 50 -10.32 12.04 -3.05
C ASP A 50 -11.36 13.12 -2.75
N VAL A 51 -11.75 13.83 -3.80
CA VAL A 51 -12.85 14.79 -3.76
C VAL A 51 -14.19 14.06 -3.84
N GLU A 52 -15.24 14.64 -3.24
CA GLU A 52 -16.65 14.24 -3.38
C GLU A 52 -17.17 14.53 -4.79
N VAL A 53 -16.52 13.94 -5.78
CA VAL A 53 -17.04 13.87 -7.14
C VAL A 53 -17.65 12.48 -7.29
N GLU A 54 -18.92 12.46 -7.70
CA GLU A 54 -19.66 11.29 -8.16
C GLU A 54 -18.91 10.66 -9.35
N ALA A 55 -17.95 9.80 -9.01
CA ALA A 55 -17.12 9.06 -9.93
C ALA A 55 -17.05 7.63 -9.42
N GLU A 56 -17.42 6.69 -10.29
CA GLU A 56 -17.40 5.25 -10.00
C GLU A 56 -15.97 4.75 -9.76
N TYR A 57 -14.98 5.39 -10.37
CA TYR A 57 -13.57 5.04 -10.26
C TYR A 57 -12.68 6.29 -10.20
N VAL A 58 -11.79 6.36 -9.20
CA VAL A 58 -10.81 7.44 -9.06
C VAL A 58 -9.43 6.88 -8.73
N GLU A 59 -8.41 7.26 -9.51
CA GLU A 59 -7.00 7.03 -9.17
C GLU A 59 -6.55 8.04 -8.12
N LEU A 60 -6.22 7.59 -6.90
CA LEU A 60 -5.99 8.48 -5.76
C LEU A 60 -4.60 9.16 -5.78
N LEU A 61 -3.71 8.79 -6.69
CA LEU A 61 -2.42 9.45 -6.91
C LEU A 61 -2.37 10.29 -8.20
N GLY A 62 -3.52 10.48 -8.87
CA GLY A 62 -3.61 11.18 -10.16
C GLY A 62 -3.01 10.37 -11.32
N TYR A 63 -2.71 11.02 -12.45
CA TYR A 63 -2.31 10.36 -13.70
C TYR A 63 -1.15 9.36 -13.52
N ARG A 64 -1.40 8.09 -13.89
CA ARG A 64 -0.54 6.89 -13.73
C ARG A 64 -0.53 6.27 -12.33
N GLY A 65 -1.23 6.87 -11.37
CA GLY A 65 -1.77 6.34 -10.11
C GLY A 65 -0.86 5.56 -9.15
N ARG A 66 0.44 5.42 -9.45
CA ARG A 66 1.35 4.49 -8.76
C ARG A 66 2.47 5.20 -8.02
N ASP A 67 2.74 4.75 -6.80
CA ASP A 67 3.94 5.12 -6.04
C ASP A 67 4.88 3.91 -5.91
N LYS A 68 6.16 4.07 -6.22
CA LYS A 68 7.14 2.98 -6.15
C LYS A 68 7.74 2.88 -4.76
N PHE A 69 8.13 1.69 -4.31
CA PHE A 69 8.87 1.54 -3.05
C PHE A 69 10.14 2.38 -3.04
N ASP A 70 10.44 2.98 -1.88
CA ASP A 70 11.74 3.59 -1.65
C ASP A 70 12.76 2.49 -1.33
N SER A 71 13.62 2.19 -2.30
CA SER A 71 14.63 1.14 -2.14
C SER A 71 15.82 1.59 -1.28
N ASN A 72 15.98 2.89 -1.02
CA ASN A 72 17.18 3.44 -0.37
C ASN A 72 17.11 3.42 1.16
N SER A 73 15.91 3.30 1.74
CA SER A 73 15.68 3.33 3.18
C SER A 73 15.48 1.95 3.80
N GLN A 74 15.58 0.88 3.01
CA GLN A 74 15.23 -0.48 3.45
C GLN A 74 16.44 -1.42 3.45
N LYS A 75 16.43 -2.38 4.39
CA LYS A 75 17.43 -3.45 4.50
C LYS A 75 17.53 -4.29 3.22
N TYR A 76 16.44 -4.38 2.45
CA TYR A 76 16.38 -5.07 1.18
C TYR A 76 15.83 -4.12 0.11
N ALA A 77 16.39 -4.19 -1.09
CA ALA A 77 15.87 -3.43 -2.21
C ALA A 77 14.52 -4.01 -2.63
N LEU A 78 13.42 -3.31 -2.37
CA LEU A 78 12.10 -3.70 -2.86
C LEU A 78 11.83 -3.13 -4.25
N LYS A 79 11.11 -3.90 -5.06
CA LYS A 79 10.53 -3.51 -6.36
C LYS A 79 9.03 -3.65 -6.31
N GLY A 80 8.35 -2.83 -7.11
CA GLY A 80 6.90 -2.85 -7.26
C GLY A 80 6.28 -1.49 -6.95
N PHE A 81 5.00 -1.47 -6.58
CA PHE A 81 4.25 -0.24 -6.37
C PHE A 81 3.05 -0.37 -5.43
N TYR A 82 2.62 0.78 -4.93
CA TYR A 82 1.30 1.02 -4.37
C TYR A 82 0.41 1.65 -5.46
N TYR A 83 -0.82 1.14 -5.60
CA TYR A 83 -1.82 1.70 -6.51
C TYR A 83 -3.16 1.86 -5.78
N PRO A 84 -3.35 2.97 -5.06
CA PRO A 84 -4.58 3.25 -4.35
C PRO A 84 -5.64 3.85 -5.30
N VAL A 85 -6.87 3.36 -5.17
CA VAL A 85 -8.02 3.77 -5.96
C VAL A 85 -9.24 3.92 -5.05
N ARG A 86 -10.22 4.71 -5.49
CA ARG A 86 -11.59 4.68 -4.96
C ARG A 86 -12.49 4.04 -6.01
N ILE A 87 -13.34 3.11 -5.56
CA ILE A 87 -14.33 2.42 -6.38
C ILE A 87 -15.66 2.56 -5.65
N GLY A 88 -16.54 3.44 -6.14
CA GLY A 88 -17.78 3.79 -5.45
C GLY A 88 -17.54 4.29 -4.02
N ASP A 89 -18.12 3.57 -3.06
CA ASP A 89 -18.09 3.78 -1.60
C ASP A 89 -16.90 3.11 -0.89
N SER A 90 -16.00 2.51 -1.66
CA SER A 90 -14.91 1.69 -1.15
C SER A 90 -13.56 2.20 -1.66
N TYR A 91 -12.53 2.02 -0.86
CA TYR A 91 -11.15 2.14 -1.29
C TYR A 91 -10.60 0.79 -1.72
N GLY A 92 -9.77 0.80 -2.75
CA GLY A 92 -8.95 -0.32 -3.18
C GLY A 92 -7.47 0.04 -3.12
N LEU A 93 -6.64 -0.92 -2.73
CA LEU A 93 -5.20 -0.80 -2.80
C LEU A 93 -4.63 -2.06 -3.44
N LEU A 94 -4.11 -1.90 -4.67
CA LEU A 94 -3.28 -2.91 -5.30
C LEU A 94 -1.82 -2.69 -4.85
N LEU A 95 -1.23 -3.75 -4.29
CA LEU A 95 0.14 -3.78 -3.80
C LEU A 95 0.89 -4.89 -4.55
N ASP A 96 1.80 -4.49 -5.42
CA ASP A 96 2.77 -5.38 -6.05
C ASP A 96 4.11 -5.17 -5.36
N CYS A 97 4.68 -6.21 -4.76
CA CYS A 97 5.95 -6.11 -4.04
C CYS A 97 6.80 -7.36 -4.25
N SER A 98 8.05 -7.16 -4.65
CA SER A 98 9.05 -8.22 -4.75
C SER A 98 10.39 -7.75 -4.17
N VAL A 99 11.17 -8.70 -3.66
CA VAL A 99 12.55 -8.43 -3.24
C VAL A 99 13.44 -8.43 -4.49
N SER A 100 14.08 -7.30 -4.76
CA SER A 100 15.13 -7.23 -5.78
C SER A 100 16.36 -7.98 -5.28
N GLN A 101 16.81 -8.95 -6.08
CA GLN A 101 18.08 -9.61 -5.86
C GLN A 101 19.22 -8.60 -6.10
N SER A 102 19.77 -8.02 -5.04
CA SER A 102 21.15 -7.54 -5.08
C SER A 102 22.03 -8.70 -4.65
N ILE A 103 22.68 -9.34 -5.62
CA ILE A 103 23.76 -10.29 -5.32
C ILE A 103 24.92 -9.46 -4.75
N SER A 104 24.91 -9.25 -3.44
CA SER A 104 26.15 -9.12 -2.68
C SER A 104 26.14 -10.26 -1.68
N THR A 105 26.84 -11.32 -2.06
CA THR A 105 27.10 -12.52 -1.28
C THR A 105 27.47 -12.16 0.15
N SER A 106 26.51 -12.23 1.05
CA SER A 106 26.70 -12.41 2.48
C SER A 106 25.40 -13.00 2.99
N VAL A 107 25.40 -14.32 3.12
CA VAL A 107 24.31 -15.12 3.66
C VAL A 107 23.99 -14.58 5.07
N ILE A 108 22.91 -13.83 5.22
CA ILE A 108 22.40 -13.41 6.52
C ILE A 108 21.20 -14.29 6.84
N LEU A 109 21.45 -15.30 7.69
CA LEU A 109 20.43 -16.12 8.34
C LEU A 109 19.47 -15.21 9.11
N ILE A 110 18.23 -15.06 8.64
CA ILE A 110 17.15 -14.46 9.42
C ILE A 110 16.70 -15.53 10.44
N LYS A 111 17.20 -15.40 11.67
CA LYS A 111 16.68 -16.17 12.81
C LYS A 111 15.40 -15.48 13.27
N LEU A 112 14.23 -15.98 12.86
CA LEU A 112 12.96 -15.62 13.49
C LEU A 112 12.98 -16.17 14.91
N LYS A 113 13.21 -15.29 15.88
CA LYS A 113 13.03 -15.61 17.29
C LYS A 113 11.56 -15.41 17.61
N LEU A 114 10.83 -16.52 17.69
CA LEU A 114 9.58 -16.58 18.44
C LEU A 114 10.00 -16.55 19.92
N GLU A 115 9.55 -15.53 20.64
CA GLU A 115 9.63 -15.49 22.09
C GLU A 115 8.36 -16.15 22.65
N ASP A 116 8.56 -17.03 23.64
CA ASP A 116 7.52 -17.66 24.45
C ASP A 116 6.90 -16.67 25.45
#